data_AF-A0A1Q2SM80-F1
#
_entry.id   AF-A0A1Q2SM80-F1
#
_cell.length_a   1.000
_cell.length_b   1.000
_cell.length_c   1.000
_cell.angle_alpha   90.00
_cell.angle_beta   90.00
_cell.angle_gamma   90.00
#
_symmetry.space_group_name_H-M   'P 1'
#
loop_
_entity.id
_entity.type
_entity.pdbx_description
1 polymer ?
#
loop_
_entity_poly.entity_id
_entity_poly.type
_entity_poly.pdbx_seq_one_letter_code
_entity_poly.pdbx_strand_id
1 'polypeptide(L)'
;MLAEKPKPFIKWVGGKRQLLKQFRDLKLYPPEGFNPLTNTYFEPFVGGGAVFFDLLPQKAALSDLNQELVITYNVIKNEVDGLIKSLKKHPYHKEYYLNIRAKKVEDLSHIEIASRFIYLNRTGFNGLYRVNKRGEFNVPLGRYTHPLICDEENLHCVSKVLQNTTIKCQDYKEVLKQAKKGDFIYFDPPYFPMSKTASFTAYTAAGFLEKEQLALRDTFVALSKRGCFVMLSNSDTPFINEIYSGIQGVKINQMMAARAINSNAARRGKITELLITNYQMLKKDFNYLVSTFKSSIKTWDYFVNWSKVFSNSSELEIVLNKLNYLLGKENLKEEFTKLYNTNPDIVGALPVLLAVRENTLEVFDKETKNSEFFDFSGQEKGAEKYFEFLDKSGLVRLFQKGGIKNLVDYVLGVEVGLDSNGRKNRGGSLMEKTVGVFLADFCKQNSFEYLPQARASTIKAKWSFDVKVDKSERSFDFAIYNPKTNKLKLFEANFYNGGGSKLKTVCGEFRSLYDELRAQNIDFIWITDGLGWRTAKRPLEETYNHNEYIFNLKMLETGILSELVW
;
A
#
# COMPACT_ATOMS: atom_id res chain seq x y z
N MET A 1 1.07 16.87 21.16
CA MET A 1 0.36 15.57 21.27
C MET A 1 -0.51 15.61 22.53
N LEU A 2 -1.62 14.85 22.57
CA LEU A 2 -2.37 14.64 23.83
C LEU A 2 -1.51 13.79 24.77
N ALA A 3 -1.51 14.09 26.08
CA ALA A 3 -0.78 13.31 27.07
C ALA A 3 -1.37 11.89 27.23
N GLU A 4 -2.69 11.76 27.05
CA GLU A 4 -3.42 10.48 27.03
C GLU A 4 -4.46 10.43 25.91
N LYS A 5 -4.74 9.23 25.38
CA LYS A 5 -5.79 9.02 24.37
C LYS A 5 -7.17 9.10 25.03
N PRO A 6 -8.09 9.96 24.55
CA PRO A 6 -9.42 10.06 25.15
C PRO A 6 -10.19 8.75 24.99
N LYS A 7 -11.06 8.46 25.94
CA LYS A 7 -11.91 7.27 25.99
C LYS A 7 -13.37 7.68 26.21
N PRO A 8 -14.35 6.83 25.84
CA PRO A 8 -15.76 7.06 26.15
C PRO A 8 -15.98 7.48 27.61
N PHE A 9 -16.64 8.62 27.82
CA PHE A 9 -16.90 9.19 29.15
C PHE A 9 -18.08 8.52 29.89
N ILE A 10 -18.81 7.64 29.21
CA ILE A 10 -19.90 6.82 29.76
C ILE A 10 -19.74 5.35 29.39
N LYS A 11 -20.39 4.47 30.16
CA LYS A 11 -20.68 3.10 29.74
C LYS A 11 -21.88 3.14 28.81
N TRP A 12 -21.78 2.49 27.65
CA TRP A 12 -22.86 2.44 26.68
C TRP A 12 -23.11 0.99 26.26
N VAL A 13 -24.39 0.62 26.18
CA VAL A 13 -24.78 -0.71 25.69
C VAL A 13 -24.38 -0.79 24.21
N GLY A 14 -23.73 -1.89 23.82
CA GLY A 14 -23.20 -2.06 22.46
C GLY A 14 -21.85 -1.40 22.20
N GLY A 15 -21.21 -0.81 23.22
CA GLY A 15 -19.92 -0.12 23.07
C GLY A 15 -18.83 -0.98 22.40
N LYS A 16 -18.30 -0.49 21.27
CA LYS A 16 -17.44 -1.25 20.34
C LYS A 16 -15.97 -1.37 20.75
N ARG A 17 -15.61 -0.92 21.95
CA ARG A 17 -14.21 -0.89 22.41
C ARG A 17 -13.50 -2.25 22.32
N GLN A 18 -14.22 -3.35 22.57
CA GLN A 18 -13.68 -4.71 22.49
C GLN A 18 -13.54 -5.22 21.04
N LEU A 19 -14.32 -4.67 20.10
CA LEU A 19 -14.31 -5.07 18.70
C LEU A 19 -13.30 -4.27 17.86
N LEU A 20 -12.91 -3.08 18.30
CA LEU A 20 -11.90 -2.25 17.62
C LEU A 20 -10.61 -2.99 17.28
N LYS A 21 -10.13 -3.88 18.18
CA LYS A 21 -8.94 -4.71 17.91
C LYS A 21 -9.20 -5.62 16.71
N GLN A 22 -10.32 -6.33 16.69
CA GLN A 22 -10.65 -7.22 15.58
C GLN A 22 -10.90 -6.45 14.28
N PHE A 23 -11.49 -5.25 14.33
CA PHE A 23 -11.64 -4.40 13.14
C PHE A 23 -10.29 -4.08 12.48
N ARG A 24 -9.27 -3.79 13.30
CA ARG A 24 -7.89 -3.55 12.83
C ARG A 24 -7.18 -4.82 12.37
N ASP A 25 -7.30 -5.92 13.13
CA ASP A 25 -6.64 -7.19 12.80
C ASP A 25 -7.14 -7.75 11.46
N LEU A 26 -8.44 -7.59 11.18
CA LEU A 26 -9.04 -7.96 9.88
C LEU A 26 -8.78 -6.92 8.78
N LYS A 27 -8.10 -5.81 9.10
CA LYS A 27 -7.81 -4.69 8.20
C LYS A 27 -9.06 -4.10 7.57
N LEU A 28 -10.15 -4.01 8.33
CA LEU A 28 -11.42 -3.42 7.87
C LEU A 28 -11.63 -1.99 8.37
N TYR A 29 -10.72 -1.48 9.22
CA TYR A 29 -10.80 -0.17 9.83
C TYR A 29 -9.41 0.35 10.28
N PRO A 30 -9.13 1.66 10.07
CA PRO A 30 -9.88 2.55 9.18
C PRO A 30 -9.75 2.12 7.70
N PRO A 31 -10.65 2.55 6.81
CA PRO A 31 -10.51 2.33 5.36
C PRO A 31 -9.21 2.98 4.85
N GLU A 32 -8.44 2.30 3.98
CA GLU A 32 -7.14 2.79 3.45
C GLU A 32 -7.25 4.16 2.76
N GLY A 33 -8.32 4.37 2.00
CA GLY A 33 -8.55 5.62 1.28
C GLY A 33 -9.16 6.74 2.11
N PHE A 34 -9.44 6.53 3.41
CA PHE A 34 -9.94 7.58 4.30
C PHE A 34 -8.77 8.32 4.97
N ASN A 35 -8.63 9.62 4.68
CA ASN A 35 -7.65 10.46 5.35
C ASN A 35 -8.31 11.23 6.52
N PRO A 36 -7.99 10.90 7.79
CA PRO A 36 -8.61 11.53 8.95
C PRO A 36 -8.28 13.03 9.12
N LEU A 37 -7.30 13.56 8.39
CA LEU A 37 -6.92 14.98 8.43
C LEU A 37 -7.74 15.83 7.44
N THR A 38 -8.16 15.25 6.32
CA THR A 38 -8.81 16.01 5.23
C THR A 38 -10.26 15.62 4.97
N ASN A 39 -10.61 14.35 5.20
CA ASN A 39 -11.97 13.82 5.05
C ASN A 39 -12.78 13.97 6.34
N THR A 40 -14.11 13.86 6.22
CA THR A 40 -15.02 13.95 7.36
C THR A 40 -15.43 12.56 7.81
N TYR A 41 -15.42 12.33 9.11
CA TYR A 41 -15.96 11.12 9.72
C TYR A 41 -17.41 11.34 10.18
N PHE A 42 -18.28 10.36 9.95
CA PHE A 42 -19.67 10.39 10.38
C PHE A 42 -19.99 9.19 11.28
N GLU A 43 -20.58 9.47 12.45
CA GLU A 43 -21.11 8.44 13.34
C GLU A 43 -22.55 8.82 13.72
N PRO A 44 -23.53 8.43 12.89
CA PRO A 44 -24.92 8.85 13.06
C PRO A 44 -25.68 8.16 14.21
N PHE A 45 -25.05 7.17 14.85
CA PHE A 45 -25.52 6.46 16.04
C PHE A 45 -24.39 6.46 17.08
N VAL A 46 -23.93 7.65 17.48
CA VAL A 46 -22.66 7.80 18.21
C VAL A 46 -22.63 7.03 19.53
N GLY A 47 -23.73 6.99 20.29
CA GLY A 47 -23.76 6.36 21.60
C GLY A 47 -22.59 6.80 22.49
N GLY A 48 -21.71 5.87 22.87
CA GLY A 48 -20.49 6.17 23.64
C GLY A 48 -19.29 6.71 22.84
N GLY A 49 -19.36 6.73 21.50
CA GLY A 49 -18.33 7.27 20.60
C GLY A 49 -17.03 6.46 20.56
N ALA A 50 -17.10 5.14 20.78
CA ALA A 50 -15.91 4.31 20.89
C ALA A 50 -15.05 4.33 19.62
N VAL A 51 -15.67 4.39 18.43
CA VAL A 51 -14.96 4.46 17.16
C VAL A 51 -14.41 5.86 16.93
N PHE A 52 -15.21 6.92 17.16
CA PHE A 52 -14.73 8.31 17.13
C PHE A 52 -13.47 8.55 17.98
N PHE A 53 -13.48 8.13 19.26
CA PHE A 53 -12.34 8.34 20.17
C PHE A 53 -11.13 7.46 19.83
N ASP A 54 -11.33 6.39 19.07
CA ASP A 54 -10.24 5.59 18.56
C ASP A 54 -9.60 6.18 17.29
N LEU A 55 -10.44 6.70 16.38
CA LEU A 55 -10.05 7.26 15.08
C LEU A 55 -9.44 8.66 15.18
N LEU A 56 -9.95 9.51 16.09
CA LEU A 56 -9.53 10.90 16.29
C LEU A 56 -9.45 11.73 14.99
N PRO A 57 -10.55 11.79 14.20
CA PRO A 57 -10.56 12.56 12.96
C PRO A 57 -10.48 14.06 13.22
N GLN A 58 -9.86 14.81 12.31
CA GLN A 58 -9.79 16.27 12.38
C GLN A 58 -11.17 16.92 12.18
N LYS A 59 -12.06 16.29 11.40
CA LYS A 59 -13.44 16.72 11.16
C LYS A 59 -14.39 15.56 11.37
N ALA A 60 -15.43 15.78 12.17
CA ALA A 60 -16.47 14.78 12.37
C ALA A 60 -17.87 15.38 12.51
N ALA A 61 -18.87 14.57 12.16
CA ALA A 61 -20.28 14.83 12.41
C ALA A 61 -20.90 13.63 13.14
N LEU A 62 -21.28 13.85 14.39
CA LEU A 62 -21.85 12.86 15.29
C LEU A 62 -23.34 13.18 15.49
N SER A 63 -24.19 12.16 15.50
CA SER A 63 -25.59 12.32 15.91
C SER A 63 -26.09 11.14 16.73
N ASP A 64 -27.14 11.40 17.49
CA ASP A 64 -27.94 10.41 18.19
C ASP A 64 -29.37 10.95 18.35
N LEU A 65 -30.34 10.08 18.62
CA LEU A 65 -31.71 10.49 18.98
C LEU A 65 -31.85 10.76 20.48
N ASN A 66 -30.88 10.35 21.30
CA ASN A 66 -30.88 10.64 22.73
C ASN A 66 -30.45 12.09 22.99
N GLN A 67 -31.42 12.94 23.31
CA GLN A 67 -31.20 14.36 23.58
C GLN A 67 -30.29 14.60 24.79
N GLU A 68 -30.46 13.87 25.90
CA GLU A 68 -29.59 14.02 27.09
C GLU A 68 -28.13 13.69 26.76
N LEU A 69 -27.89 12.64 25.94
CA LEU A 69 -26.55 12.28 25.47
C LEU A 69 -25.93 13.40 24.64
N VAL A 70 -26.67 13.93 23.66
CA VAL A 70 -26.17 15.01 22.79
C VAL A 70 -25.90 16.29 23.56
N ILE A 71 -26.77 16.65 24.52
CA ILE A 71 -26.53 17.77 25.44
C ILE A 71 -25.23 17.51 26.20
N THR A 72 -25.05 16.31 26.75
CA THR A 72 -23.83 15.95 27.50
C THR A 72 -22.57 16.10 26.66
N TYR A 73 -22.54 15.60 25.42
CA TYR A 73 -21.41 15.81 24.51
C TYR A 73 -21.11 17.29 24.27
N ASN A 74 -22.14 18.12 24.04
CA ASN A 74 -21.96 19.55 23.79
C ASN A 74 -21.51 20.31 25.04
N VAL A 75 -21.97 19.93 26.23
CA VAL A 75 -21.49 20.49 27.50
C VAL A 75 -20.02 20.12 27.72
N ILE A 76 -19.61 18.87 27.46
CA ILE A 76 -18.19 18.51 27.52
C ILE A 76 -17.37 19.30 26.51
N LYS A 77 -17.90 19.52 25.30
CA LYS A 77 -17.22 20.31 24.26
C LYS A 77 -17.02 21.78 24.68
N ASN A 78 -18.04 22.42 25.26
CA ASN A 78 -18.06 23.88 25.42
C ASN A 78 -17.86 24.37 26.86
N GLU A 79 -18.20 23.56 27.87
CA GLU A 79 -18.34 23.98 29.28
C GLU A 79 -17.77 22.93 30.27
N VAL A 80 -16.66 22.27 29.88
CA VAL A 80 -16.10 21.12 30.61
C VAL A 80 -15.78 21.41 32.08
N ASP A 81 -15.25 22.59 32.40
CA ASP A 81 -14.89 22.98 33.78
C ASP A 81 -16.13 23.14 34.67
N GLY A 82 -17.21 23.69 34.12
CA GLY A 82 -18.50 23.80 34.80
C GLY A 82 -19.08 22.42 35.11
N LEU A 83 -18.98 21.52 34.13
CA LEU A 83 -19.40 20.12 34.31
C LEU A 83 -18.57 19.40 35.37
N ILE A 84 -17.24 19.52 35.37
CA ILE A 84 -16.35 18.91 36.37
C ILE A 84 -16.71 19.40 37.77
N LYS A 85 -16.89 20.72 37.94
CA LYS A 85 -17.32 21.31 39.23
C LYS A 85 -18.68 20.76 39.67
N SER A 86 -19.61 20.54 38.75
CA SER A 86 -20.91 19.92 39.07
C SER A 86 -20.76 18.43 39.43
N LEU A 87 -19.95 17.68 38.70
CA LEU A 87 -19.77 16.23 38.92
C LEU A 87 -19.12 15.91 40.27
N LYS A 88 -18.14 16.72 40.69
CA LYS A 88 -17.45 16.57 41.99
C LYS A 88 -18.39 16.72 43.21
N LYS A 89 -19.60 17.26 43.03
CA LYS A 89 -20.59 17.44 44.11
C LYS A 89 -21.45 16.21 44.38
N HIS A 90 -21.47 15.21 43.49
CA HIS A 90 -22.37 14.06 43.64
C HIS A 90 -21.80 13.01 44.59
N PRO A 91 -22.41 12.74 45.76
CA PRO A 91 -22.05 11.59 46.57
C PRO A 91 -22.66 10.30 46.01
N TYR A 92 -22.09 9.17 46.42
CA TYR A 92 -22.59 7.84 46.05
C TYR A 92 -23.32 7.17 47.22
N HIS A 93 -24.63 7.43 47.34
CA HIS A 93 -25.53 6.70 48.23
C HIS A 93 -26.96 6.66 47.68
N LYS A 94 -27.77 5.74 48.24
CA LYS A 94 -29.09 5.37 47.70
C LYS A 94 -30.08 6.52 47.64
N GLU A 95 -30.24 7.27 48.72
CA GLU A 95 -31.22 8.36 48.79
C GLU A 95 -30.91 9.48 47.80
N TYR A 96 -29.64 9.88 47.71
CA TYR A 96 -29.21 10.90 46.75
C TYR A 96 -29.40 10.43 45.30
N TYR A 97 -29.05 9.18 44.99
CA TYR A 97 -29.30 8.61 43.67
C TYR A 97 -30.78 8.69 43.27
N LEU A 98 -31.68 8.32 44.19
CA LEU A 98 -33.13 8.35 43.92
C LEU A 98 -33.62 9.80 43.70
N ASN A 99 -33.11 10.76 44.47
CA ASN A 99 -33.41 12.19 44.28
C ASN A 99 -32.94 12.69 42.91
N ILE A 100 -31.66 12.49 42.57
CA ILE A 100 -31.11 12.89 41.25
C ILE A 100 -31.86 12.21 40.11
N ARG A 101 -32.23 10.93 40.26
CA ARG A 101 -33.01 10.20 39.27
C ARG A 101 -34.40 10.81 39.05
N ALA A 102 -35.06 11.24 40.12
CA ALA A 102 -36.41 11.81 40.08
C ALA A 102 -36.47 13.24 39.50
N LYS A 103 -35.34 13.93 39.39
CA LYS A 103 -35.28 15.25 38.74
C LYS A 103 -35.74 15.18 37.29
N LYS A 104 -36.63 16.11 36.93
CA LYS A 104 -37.14 16.33 35.58
C LYS A 104 -36.10 17.08 34.75
N VAL A 105 -35.90 16.67 33.50
CA VAL A 105 -34.85 17.23 32.64
C VAL A 105 -35.17 18.66 32.24
N GLU A 106 -36.47 18.98 32.13
CA GLU A 106 -36.97 20.28 31.71
C GLU A 106 -36.67 21.40 32.72
N ASP A 107 -36.46 21.05 33.99
CA ASP A 107 -36.19 21.97 35.09
C ASP A 107 -34.68 22.21 35.30
N LEU A 108 -33.81 21.62 34.47
CA LEU A 108 -32.36 21.61 34.66
C LEU A 108 -31.63 22.41 33.57
N SER A 109 -30.57 23.11 33.96
CA SER A 109 -29.61 23.68 33.00
C SER A 109 -28.88 22.56 32.23
N HIS A 110 -28.30 22.88 31.06
CA HIS A 110 -27.53 21.89 30.29
C HIS A 110 -26.39 21.25 31.10
N ILE A 111 -25.66 22.02 31.92
CA ILE A 111 -24.61 21.49 32.80
C ILE A 111 -25.20 20.49 33.80
N GLU A 112 -26.35 20.80 34.41
CA GLU A 112 -27.01 19.91 35.35
C GLU A 112 -27.54 18.63 34.68
N ILE A 113 -28.07 18.74 33.46
CA ILE A 113 -28.49 17.59 32.63
C ILE A 113 -27.28 16.68 32.38
N ALA A 114 -26.18 17.23 31.88
CA ALA A 114 -24.96 16.48 31.58
C ALA A 114 -24.36 15.83 32.84
N SER A 115 -24.32 16.59 33.94
CA SER A 115 -23.81 16.12 35.24
C SER A 115 -24.67 14.98 35.79
N ARG A 116 -26.00 15.14 35.76
CA ARG A 116 -26.98 14.10 36.13
C ARG A 116 -26.81 12.86 35.26
N PHE A 117 -26.71 13.03 33.95
CA PHE A 117 -26.59 11.92 32.99
C PHE A 117 -25.36 11.05 33.26
N ILE A 118 -24.19 11.68 33.40
CA ILE A 118 -22.93 10.98 33.73
C ILE A 118 -23.02 10.32 35.10
N TYR A 119 -23.53 11.03 36.12
CA TYR A 119 -23.71 10.47 37.46
C TYR A 119 -24.58 9.21 37.45
N LEU A 120 -25.78 9.28 36.84
CA LEU A 120 -26.71 8.16 36.75
C LEU A 120 -26.13 6.99 35.95
N ASN A 121 -25.35 7.26 34.90
CA ASN A 121 -24.65 6.22 34.14
C ASN A 121 -23.53 5.54 34.95
N ARG A 122 -22.74 6.32 35.69
CA ARG A 122 -21.59 5.79 36.45
C ARG A 122 -22.00 5.06 37.73
N THR A 123 -23.16 5.40 38.30
CA THR A 123 -23.66 4.83 39.56
C THR A 123 -24.85 3.88 39.38
N GLY A 124 -25.58 3.95 38.28
CA GLY A 124 -26.72 3.08 37.95
C GLY A 124 -26.31 1.68 37.52
N PHE A 125 -27.25 0.73 37.62
CA PHE A 125 -27.01 -0.68 37.32
C PHE A 125 -26.43 -0.90 35.91
N ASN A 126 -25.21 -1.43 35.86
CA ASN A 126 -24.43 -1.73 34.66
C ASN A 126 -24.19 -0.53 33.71
N GLY A 127 -24.43 0.70 34.15
CA GLY A 127 -24.39 1.88 33.29
C GLY A 127 -25.37 1.81 32.12
N LEU A 128 -26.52 1.18 32.35
CA LEU A 128 -27.64 1.18 31.40
C LEU A 128 -28.23 2.59 31.30
N TYR A 129 -28.63 2.99 30.10
CA TYR A 129 -29.58 4.08 29.91
C TYR A 129 -30.93 3.48 29.51
N ARG A 130 -31.97 3.75 30.29
CA ARG A 130 -33.32 3.23 30.04
C ARG A 130 -34.36 4.19 30.58
N VAL A 131 -35.37 4.46 29.75
CA VAL A 131 -36.53 5.27 30.08
C VAL A 131 -37.81 4.46 30.08
N ASN A 132 -38.82 4.90 30.82
CA ASN A 132 -40.17 4.35 30.75
C ASN A 132 -40.97 4.93 29.57
N LYS A 133 -42.23 4.54 29.39
CA LYS A 133 -43.11 5.07 28.33
C LYS A 133 -43.37 6.58 28.43
N ARG A 134 -43.09 7.22 29.57
CA ARG A 134 -43.19 8.67 29.80
C ARG A 134 -41.86 9.40 29.53
N GLY A 135 -40.82 8.69 29.08
CA GLY A 135 -39.49 9.26 28.85
C GLY A 135 -38.64 9.41 30.12
N GLU A 136 -39.11 8.95 31.27
CA GLU A 136 -38.41 9.12 32.54
C GLU A 136 -37.38 8.01 32.76
N PHE A 137 -36.15 8.38 33.15
CA PHE A 137 -35.09 7.43 33.46
C PHE A 137 -35.47 6.51 34.63
N ASN A 138 -35.37 5.19 34.44
CA ASN A 138 -35.88 4.19 35.40
C ASN A 138 -34.89 3.08 35.76
N VAL A 139 -33.58 3.32 35.62
CA VAL A 139 -32.54 2.35 36.03
C VAL A 139 -32.38 2.40 37.56
N PRO A 140 -32.23 1.26 38.25
CA PRO A 140 -31.94 1.23 39.68
C PRO A 140 -30.45 1.53 39.95
N LEU A 141 -30.14 1.91 41.20
CA LEU A 141 -28.77 2.07 41.66
C LEU A 141 -27.98 0.78 41.46
N GLY A 142 -26.75 0.89 40.95
CA GLY A 142 -25.82 -0.23 40.80
C GLY A 142 -25.13 -0.59 42.13
N ARG A 143 -24.36 -1.67 42.12
CA ARG A 143 -23.53 -2.08 43.27
C ARG A 143 -22.06 -1.90 42.90
N TYR A 144 -21.53 -0.71 43.18
CA TYR A 144 -20.13 -0.33 43.00
C TYR A 144 -19.47 -0.03 44.35
N THR A 145 -18.17 -0.29 44.48
CA THR A 145 -17.38 0.05 45.68
C THR A 145 -16.97 1.52 45.65
N HIS A 146 -16.32 1.96 44.56
CA HIS A 146 -15.93 3.34 44.32
C HIS A 146 -16.15 3.69 42.84
N PRO A 147 -17.37 4.09 42.44
CA PRO A 147 -17.64 4.45 41.05
C PRO A 147 -16.88 5.73 40.67
N LEU A 148 -16.11 5.69 39.59
CA LEU A 148 -15.51 6.89 39.01
C LEU A 148 -16.59 7.75 38.36
N ILE A 149 -17.11 8.72 39.10
CA ILE A 149 -18.15 9.66 38.67
C ILE A 149 -17.55 10.77 37.80
N CYS A 150 -16.41 11.34 38.24
CA CYS A 150 -15.70 12.41 37.55
C CYS A 150 -14.29 11.93 37.16
N ASP A 151 -14.07 11.72 35.86
CA ASP A 151 -12.76 11.44 35.26
C ASP A 151 -12.26 12.74 34.61
N GLU A 152 -11.73 13.65 35.42
CA GLU A 152 -11.39 15.03 35.04
C GLU A 152 -10.39 15.08 33.87
N GLU A 153 -9.32 14.30 33.95
CA GLU A 153 -8.29 14.20 32.90
C GLU A 153 -8.90 13.75 31.57
N ASN A 154 -9.74 12.70 31.60
CA ASN A 154 -10.42 12.25 30.38
C ASN A 154 -11.42 13.28 29.84
N LEU A 155 -12.18 13.96 30.71
CA LEU A 155 -13.16 14.97 30.28
C LEU A 155 -12.47 16.13 29.55
N HIS A 156 -11.32 16.60 30.03
CA HIS A 156 -10.52 17.59 29.32
C HIS A 156 -10.01 17.07 27.96
N CYS A 157 -9.52 15.83 27.91
CA CYS A 157 -9.08 15.22 26.65
C CYS A 157 -10.23 15.08 25.65
N VAL A 158 -11.41 14.65 26.11
CA VAL A 158 -12.64 14.55 25.30
C VAL A 158 -13.04 15.94 24.79
N SER A 159 -13.08 16.95 25.65
CA SER A 159 -13.39 18.33 25.27
C SER A 159 -12.49 18.82 24.14
N LYS A 160 -11.18 18.58 24.26
CA LYS A 160 -10.18 18.99 23.26
C LYS A 160 -10.40 18.36 21.89
N VAL A 161 -10.74 17.07 21.82
CA VAL A 161 -10.96 16.40 20.52
C VAL A 161 -12.32 16.71 19.89
N LEU A 162 -13.31 17.13 20.69
CA LEU A 162 -14.63 17.49 20.19
C LEU A 162 -14.70 18.90 19.55
N GLN A 163 -13.65 19.73 19.68
CA GLN A 163 -13.68 21.13 19.21
C GLN A 163 -14.07 21.25 17.72
N ASN A 164 -13.51 20.40 16.86
CA ASN A 164 -13.79 20.37 15.42
C ASN A 164 -14.91 19.38 15.02
N THR A 165 -15.75 18.99 15.98
CA THR A 165 -16.83 18.02 15.77
C THR A 165 -18.19 18.70 15.83
N THR A 166 -19.06 18.41 14.86
CA THR A 166 -20.48 18.80 14.90
C THR A 166 -21.27 17.70 15.59
N ILE A 167 -22.08 18.05 16.59
CA ILE A 167 -22.82 17.07 17.41
C ILE A 167 -24.28 17.53 17.49
N LYS A 168 -25.21 16.75 16.93
CA LYS A 168 -26.63 17.13 16.84
C LYS A 168 -27.57 16.01 17.25
N CYS A 169 -28.70 16.39 17.85
CA CYS A 169 -29.80 15.48 18.18
C CYS A 169 -30.72 15.41 16.97
N GLN A 170 -30.54 14.42 16.11
CA GLN A 170 -31.26 14.31 14.84
C GLN A 170 -31.21 12.87 14.29
N ASP A 171 -32.11 12.57 13.35
CA ASP A 171 -32.12 11.30 12.62
C ASP A 171 -30.84 11.10 11.80
N TYR A 172 -30.42 9.84 11.65
CA TYR A 172 -29.20 9.48 10.93
C TYR A 172 -29.18 10.01 9.50
N LYS A 173 -30.32 10.10 8.82
CA LYS A 173 -30.37 10.60 7.43
C LYS A 173 -29.99 12.06 7.33
N GLU A 174 -30.30 12.86 8.34
CA GLU A 174 -30.05 14.30 8.33
C GLU A 174 -28.56 14.61 8.41
N VAL A 175 -27.81 13.92 9.28
CA VAL A 175 -26.35 14.15 9.41
C VAL A 175 -25.59 13.74 8.15
N LEU A 176 -26.13 12.80 7.37
CA LEU A 176 -25.49 12.21 6.19
C LEU A 176 -25.73 12.99 4.89
N LYS A 177 -26.59 14.03 4.89
CA LYS A 177 -26.84 14.87 3.71
C LYS A 177 -25.55 15.52 3.18
N GLN A 178 -24.62 15.85 4.07
CA GLN A 178 -23.35 16.49 3.73
C GLN A 178 -22.20 15.51 3.42
N ALA A 179 -22.42 14.20 3.56
CA ALA A 179 -21.37 13.20 3.30
C ALA A 179 -21.02 13.17 1.81
N LYS A 180 -19.73 13.11 1.49
CA LYS A 180 -19.20 13.12 0.11
C LYS A 180 -18.16 12.02 -0.12
N LYS A 181 -17.74 11.88 -1.38
CA LYS A 181 -16.71 10.90 -1.78
C LYS A 181 -15.47 11.00 -0.90
N GLY A 182 -14.99 9.85 -0.44
CA GLY A 182 -13.82 9.72 0.44
C GLY A 182 -14.11 9.90 1.94
N ASP A 183 -15.30 10.37 2.33
CA ASP A 183 -15.69 10.40 3.74
C ASP A 183 -15.95 8.99 4.28
N PHE A 184 -15.78 8.81 5.60
CA PHE A 184 -16.00 7.54 6.28
C PHE A 184 -17.21 7.62 7.20
N ILE A 185 -18.17 6.71 7.01
CA ILE A 185 -19.40 6.60 7.79
C ILE A 185 -19.39 5.29 8.55
N TYR A 186 -19.54 5.35 9.87
CA TYR A 186 -19.73 4.19 10.72
C TYR A 186 -21.13 4.12 11.31
N PHE A 187 -21.87 3.08 10.94
CA PHE A 187 -23.20 2.79 11.47
C PHE A 187 -23.15 1.75 12.59
N ASP A 188 -23.67 2.13 13.75
CA ASP A 188 -23.91 1.22 14.89
C ASP A 188 -25.37 1.34 15.37
N PRO A 189 -26.36 0.94 14.54
CA PRO A 189 -27.77 1.09 14.88
C PRO A 189 -28.16 0.18 16.05
N PRO A 190 -29.37 0.35 16.62
CA PRO A 190 -29.98 -0.70 17.42
C PRO A 190 -30.00 -2.03 16.65
N TYR A 191 -29.44 -3.08 17.25
CA TYR A 191 -29.28 -4.38 16.59
C TYR A 191 -30.62 -5.07 16.35
N PHE A 192 -30.71 -5.80 15.24
CA PHE A 192 -31.86 -6.67 14.97
C PHE A 192 -31.92 -7.81 16.00
N PRO A 193 -33.11 -8.17 16.52
CA PRO A 193 -33.20 -9.15 17.59
C PRO A 193 -32.85 -10.57 17.10
N MET A 194 -31.97 -11.26 17.83
CA MET A 194 -31.54 -12.64 17.53
C MET A 194 -32.66 -13.69 17.65
N SER A 195 -33.78 -13.37 18.29
CA SER A 195 -34.95 -14.25 18.40
C SER A 195 -36.25 -13.46 18.63
N LYS A 196 -37.41 -14.09 18.34
CA LYS A 196 -38.74 -13.50 18.64
C LYS A 196 -38.93 -13.18 20.13
N THR A 197 -38.35 -13.97 21.04
CA THR A 197 -38.36 -13.72 22.50
C THR A 197 -37.40 -12.61 22.92
N ALA A 198 -36.28 -12.41 22.21
CA ALA A 198 -35.38 -11.26 22.40
C ALA A 198 -36.03 -9.95 21.92
N SER A 199 -36.86 -10.00 20.87
CA SER A 199 -37.67 -8.86 20.41
C SER A 199 -38.64 -8.37 21.51
N PHE A 200 -39.21 -9.30 22.28
CA PHE A 200 -40.13 -8.99 23.39
C PHE A 200 -39.43 -8.38 24.63
N THR A 201 -38.11 -8.55 24.75
CA THR A 201 -37.28 -8.02 25.86
C THR A 201 -36.40 -6.82 25.45
N ALA A 202 -36.49 -6.38 24.19
CA ALA A 202 -35.70 -5.29 23.65
C ALA A 202 -36.11 -3.94 24.28
N TYR A 203 -35.11 -3.23 24.79
CA TYR A 203 -35.23 -2.01 25.59
C TYR A 203 -35.47 -0.72 24.79
N THR A 204 -36.12 -0.81 23.65
CA THR A 204 -36.57 0.35 22.89
C THR A 204 -37.99 0.07 22.44
N ALA A 205 -38.88 1.03 22.70
CA ALA A 205 -40.26 0.95 22.23
C ALA A 205 -40.26 0.74 20.70
N ALA A 206 -40.61 -0.47 20.24
CA ALA A 206 -41.07 -0.82 18.90
C ALA A 206 -40.30 -0.34 17.63
N GLY A 207 -39.12 0.27 17.71
CA GLY A 207 -38.75 1.26 16.68
C GLY A 207 -37.72 0.94 15.60
N PHE A 208 -36.88 -0.09 15.69
CA PHE A 208 -35.80 -0.32 14.69
C PHE A 208 -35.75 -1.78 14.23
N LEU A 209 -36.84 -2.21 13.57
CA LEU A 209 -37.04 -3.58 13.10
C LEU A 209 -36.86 -3.62 11.58
N GLU A 210 -37.64 -4.43 10.87
CA GLU A 210 -37.42 -4.72 9.45
C GLU A 210 -37.44 -3.46 8.58
N LYS A 211 -38.44 -2.58 8.76
CA LYS A 211 -38.61 -1.37 7.94
C LYS A 211 -37.44 -0.42 8.08
N GLU A 212 -36.97 -0.18 9.31
CA GLU A 212 -35.87 0.74 9.58
C GLU A 212 -34.52 0.16 9.16
N GLN A 213 -34.31 -1.15 9.33
CA GLN A 213 -33.12 -1.85 8.83
C GLN A 213 -33.04 -1.83 7.30
N LEU A 214 -34.17 -2.00 6.60
CA LEU A 214 -34.24 -1.86 5.14
C LEU A 214 -33.93 -0.42 4.70
N ALA A 215 -34.49 0.58 5.38
CA ALA A 215 -34.19 1.99 5.10
C ALA A 215 -32.71 2.34 5.37
N LEU A 216 -32.11 1.75 6.40
CA LEU A 216 -30.68 1.91 6.69
C LEU A 216 -29.83 1.25 5.60
N ARG A 217 -30.19 0.06 5.13
CA ARG A 217 -29.55 -0.60 3.98
C ARG A 217 -29.61 0.30 2.73
N ASP A 218 -30.77 0.88 2.43
CA ASP A 218 -30.90 1.77 1.26
C ASP A 218 -30.00 2.99 1.37
N THR A 219 -29.89 3.55 2.58
CA THR A 219 -28.98 4.65 2.89
C THR A 219 -27.51 4.22 2.73
N PHE A 220 -27.15 3.04 3.23
CA PHE A 220 -25.82 2.43 3.06
C PHE A 220 -25.45 2.32 1.58
N VAL A 221 -26.36 1.78 0.75
CA VAL A 221 -26.14 1.63 -0.69
C VAL A 221 -26.00 2.98 -1.39
N ALA A 222 -26.83 3.96 -1.03
CA ALA A 222 -26.76 5.31 -1.60
C ALA A 222 -25.42 6.01 -1.29
N LEU A 223 -24.90 5.86 -0.06
CA LEU A 223 -23.58 6.37 0.33
C LEU A 223 -22.45 5.64 -0.39
N SER A 224 -22.58 4.32 -0.57
CA SER A 224 -21.62 3.53 -1.34
C SER A 224 -21.52 4.04 -2.79
N LYS A 225 -22.65 4.26 -3.45
CA LYS A 225 -22.71 4.84 -4.80
C LYS A 225 -22.14 6.27 -4.87
N ARG A 226 -22.21 7.02 -3.76
CA ARG A 226 -21.59 8.36 -3.64
C ARG A 226 -20.07 8.32 -3.50
N GLY A 227 -19.47 7.13 -3.38
CA GLY A 227 -18.04 6.94 -3.19
C GLY A 227 -17.57 7.19 -1.77
N CYS A 228 -18.48 7.10 -0.78
CA CYS A 228 -18.10 7.11 0.63
C CYS A 228 -17.63 5.72 1.06
N PHE A 229 -16.77 5.68 2.09
CA PHE A 229 -16.47 4.45 2.82
C PHE A 229 -17.56 4.25 3.89
N VAL A 230 -18.22 3.10 3.88
CA VAL A 230 -19.33 2.80 4.77
C VAL A 230 -19.07 1.49 5.47
N MET A 231 -19.13 1.53 6.80
CA MET A 231 -18.99 0.37 7.69
C MET A 231 -20.20 0.29 8.60
N LEU A 232 -20.76 -0.90 8.79
CA LEU A 232 -21.94 -1.11 9.61
C LEU A 232 -21.76 -2.33 10.52
N SER A 233 -22.08 -2.19 11.80
CA SER A 233 -22.15 -3.31 12.75
C SER A 233 -23.59 -3.72 13.03
N ASN A 234 -23.87 -5.02 13.11
CA ASN A 234 -25.20 -5.53 13.47
C ASN A 234 -25.13 -6.96 14.03
N SER A 235 -26.27 -7.46 14.49
CA SER A 235 -26.47 -8.87 14.86
C SER A 235 -26.30 -9.82 13.67
N ASP A 236 -25.69 -10.98 13.89
CA ASP A 236 -25.65 -12.06 12.90
C ASP A 236 -26.97 -12.83 12.86
N THR A 237 -27.86 -12.41 11.97
CA THR A 237 -29.17 -13.03 11.74
C THR A 237 -29.40 -13.31 10.26
N PRO A 238 -30.25 -14.29 9.90
CA PRO A 238 -30.58 -14.56 8.50
C PRO A 238 -31.10 -13.33 7.77
N PHE A 239 -31.98 -12.54 8.39
CA PHE A 239 -32.55 -11.32 7.81
C PHE A 239 -31.47 -10.27 7.48
N ILE A 240 -30.56 -9.99 8.42
CA ILE A 240 -29.47 -9.01 8.15
C ILE A 240 -28.52 -9.54 7.07
N ASN A 241 -28.18 -10.83 7.07
CA ASN A 241 -27.38 -11.42 6.01
C ASN A 241 -28.07 -11.27 4.65
N GLU A 242 -29.37 -11.57 4.56
CA GLU A 242 -30.16 -11.50 3.33
C GLU A 242 -30.19 -10.09 2.74
N ILE A 243 -30.53 -9.07 3.54
CA ILE A 243 -30.73 -7.70 3.02
C ILE A 243 -29.42 -7.04 2.54
N TYR A 244 -28.25 -7.53 2.96
CA TYR A 244 -26.95 -7.03 2.51
C TYR A 244 -26.22 -7.98 1.53
N SER A 245 -26.70 -9.21 1.36
CA SER A 245 -26.13 -10.18 0.42
C SER A 245 -26.45 -9.80 -1.03
N GLY A 246 -25.52 -10.08 -1.94
CA GLY A 246 -25.71 -9.82 -3.38
C GLY A 246 -25.59 -8.35 -3.80
N ILE A 247 -25.38 -7.42 -2.88
CA ILE A 247 -25.12 -6.02 -3.21
C ILE A 247 -23.68 -5.88 -3.71
N GLN A 248 -23.50 -5.40 -4.95
CA GLN A 248 -22.20 -5.22 -5.56
C GLN A 248 -21.29 -4.31 -4.72
N GLY A 249 -20.05 -4.76 -4.49
CA GLY A 249 -19.06 -4.03 -3.68
C GLY A 249 -19.24 -4.17 -2.16
N VAL A 250 -20.33 -4.79 -1.68
CA VAL A 250 -20.58 -4.99 -0.26
C VAL A 250 -20.05 -6.35 0.21
N LYS A 251 -19.45 -6.37 1.39
CA LYS A 251 -18.91 -7.56 2.04
C LYS A 251 -19.47 -7.67 3.46
N ILE A 252 -19.84 -8.89 3.82
CA ILE A 252 -20.32 -9.26 5.15
C ILE A 252 -19.20 -10.05 5.82
N ASN A 253 -18.72 -9.56 6.96
CA ASN A 253 -17.64 -10.17 7.72
C ASN A 253 -18.18 -10.59 9.09
N GLN A 254 -17.83 -11.80 9.55
CA GLN A 254 -18.22 -12.27 10.87
C GLN A 254 -17.18 -11.91 11.93
N MET A 255 -17.65 -11.41 13.07
CA MET A 255 -16.86 -10.95 14.21
C MET A 255 -17.22 -11.78 15.44
N MET A 256 -16.24 -12.05 16.31
CA MET A 256 -16.53 -12.73 17.58
C MET A 256 -16.76 -11.70 18.69
N ALA A 257 -17.98 -11.59 19.20
CA ALA A 257 -18.31 -10.72 20.33
C ALA A 257 -18.49 -11.52 21.63
N ALA A 258 -17.95 -11.00 22.73
CA ALA A 258 -18.17 -11.54 24.07
C ALA A 258 -19.41 -10.91 24.70
N ARG A 259 -20.39 -11.71 25.14
CA ARG A 259 -21.53 -11.20 25.92
C ARG A 259 -21.09 -10.87 27.36
N ALA A 260 -20.76 -9.61 27.61
CA ALA A 260 -20.46 -9.14 28.97
C ALA A 260 -21.72 -8.97 29.86
N ILE A 261 -22.91 -8.86 29.25
CA ILE A 261 -24.15 -8.43 29.94
C ILE A 261 -25.21 -9.55 29.88
N ASN A 262 -25.00 -10.66 30.58
CA ASN A 262 -26.07 -11.61 30.90
C ASN A 262 -26.02 -11.91 32.40
N SER A 263 -27.16 -11.83 33.09
CA SER A 263 -27.27 -12.04 34.53
C SER A 263 -26.96 -13.48 34.96
N ASN A 264 -26.91 -14.43 34.02
CA ASN A 264 -26.54 -15.81 34.28
C ASN A 264 -25.14 -16.13 33.71
N ALA A 265 -24.19 -16.44 34.61
CA ALA A 265 -22.80 -16.72 34.28
C ALA A 265 -22.61 -17.88 33.28
N ALA A 266 -23.52 -18.87 33.28
CA ALA A 266 -23.47 -20.05 32.42
C ALA A 266 -23.94 -19.81 30.98
N ARG A 267 -24.58 -18.67 30.68
CA ARG A 267 -25.06 -18.29 29.34
C ARG A 267 -24.19 -17.22 28.65
N ARG A 268 -23.00 -16.94 29.20
CA ARG A 268 -21.99 -16.09 28.56
C ARG A 268 -21.26 -16.88 27.46
N GLY A 269 -21.95 -17.12 26.34
CA GLY A 269 -21.37 -17.70 25.12
C GLY A 269 -20.76 -16.63 24.19
N LYS A 270 -19.89 -17.06 23.27
CA LYS A 270 -19.44 -16.25 22.13
C LYS A 270 -20.60 -16.09 21.16
N ILE A 271 -20.90 -14.87 20.75
CA ILE A 271 -21.91 -14.58 19.73
C ILE A 271 -21.22 -13.98 18.53
N THR A 272 -21.69 -14.35 17.36
CA THR A 272 -21.24 -13.74 16.11
C THR A 272 -21.99 -12.43 15.90
N GLU A 273 -21.23 -11.38 15.59
CA GLU A 273 -21.74 -10.10 15.10
C GLU A 273 -21.28 -9.93 13.65
N LEU A 274 -22.02 -9.15 12.87
CA LEU A 274 -21.65 -8.84 11.50
C LEU A 274 -21.00 -7.46 11.43
N LEU A 275 -19.94 -7.38 10.61
CA LEU A 275 -19.35 -6.14 10.14
C LEU A 275 -19.46 -6.08 8.63
N ILE A 276 -20.27 -5.14 8.15
CA ILE A 276 -20.61 -4.99 6.73
C ILE A 276 -19.86 -3.78 6.19
N THR A 277 -19.10 -3.95 5.10
CA THR A 277 -18.29 -2.88 4.48
C THR A 277 -18.55 -2.79 2.99
N ASN A 278 -18.40 -1.59 2.39
CA ASN A 278 -18.44 -1.40 0.94
C ASN A 278 -17.05 -1.19 0.32
N TYR A 279 -15.99 -1.47 1.08
CA TYR A 279 -14.61 -1.35 0.68
C TYR A 279 -13.84 -2.60 1.12
N GLN A 280 -12.76 -2.89 0.42
CA GLN A 280 -11.79 -3.92 0.76
C GLN A 280 -10.40 -3.31 0.76
N MET A 281 -9.55 -3.79 1.67
CA MET A 281 -8.11 -3.75 1.46
C MET A 281 -7.75 -4.76 0.38
N LEU A 282 -6.73 -4.47 -0.44
CA LEU A 282 -6.16 -5.43 -1.40
C LEU A 282 -5.96 -6.80 -0.74
N LYS A 283 -6.70 -7.81 -1.21
CA LYS A 283 -6.60 -9.16 -0.65
C LYS A 283 -5.29 -9.78 -1.12
N LYS A 284 -4.32 -9.85 -0.22
CA LYS A 284 -3.04 -10.50 -0.47
C LYS A 284 -3.26 -12.01 -0.61
N ASP A 285 -2.90 -12.55 -1.76
CA ASP A 285 -2.97 -13.97 -2.10
C ASP A 285 -1.61 -14.44 -2.63
N PHE A 286 -0.78 -14.95 -1.72
CA PHE A 286 0.54 -15.44 -2.05
C PHE A 286 0.50 -16.66 -2.97
N ASN A 287 -0.54 -17.50 -2.86
CA ASN A 287 -0.68 -18.67 -3.72
C ASN A 287 -1.01 -18.23 -5.15
N TYR A 288 -1.84 -17.22 -5.32
CA TYR A 288 -2.09 -16.62 -6.63
C TYR A 288 -0.80 -16.05 -7.24
N LEU A 289 -0.02 -15.27 -6.48
CA LEU A 289 1.27 -14.73 -6.93
C LEU A 289 2.19 -15.85 -7.45
N VAL A 290 2.38 -16.92 -6.67
CA VAL A 290 3.31 -18.01 -7.01
C VAL A 290 2.80 -18.90 -8.15
N SER A 291 1.50 -19.18 -8.19
CA SER A 291 0.90 -20.05 -9.21
C SER A 291 0.86 -19.41 -10.59
N THR A 292 0.90 -18.08 -10.66
CA THR A 292 0.83 -17.31 -11.91
C THR A 292 2.19 -16.81 -12.42
N PHE A 293 3.30 -17.21 -11.81
CA PHE A 293 4.63 -16.87 -12.32
C PHE A 293 4.86 -17.40 -13.74
N LYS A 294 5.41 -16.54 -14.60
CA LYS A 294 5.80 -16.86 -15.97
C LYS A 294 7.10 -17.66 -15.98
N SER A 295 7.19 -18.61 -16.91
CA SER A 295 8.41 -19.39 -17.17
C SER A 295 9.44 -18.63 -18.02
N SER A 296 9.02 -17.59 -18.72
CA SER A 296 9.87 -16.79 -19.59
C SER A 296 9.20 -15.45 -19.89
N ILE A 297 10.02 -14.42 -20.06
CA ILE A 297 9.65 -13.11 -20.61
C ILE A 297 10.40 -12.80 -21.92
N LYS A 298 11.16 -13.77 -22.45
CA LYS A 298 12.02 -13.58 -23.63
C LYS A 298 11.17 -13.16 -24.85
N THR A 299 11.54 -12.04 -25.45
CA THR A 299 11.02 -11.53 -26.72
C THR A 299 11.94 -11.94 -27.88
N TRP A 300 11.55 -11.69 -29.13
CA TRP A 300 12.33 -12.11 -30.31
C TRP A 300 13.75 -11.51 -30.33
N ASP A 301 13.91 -10.28 -29.86
CA ASP A 301 15.17 -9.55 -29.73
C ASP A 301 16.04 -10.01 -28.55
N TYR A 302 15.54 -10.92 -27.70
CA TYR A 302 16.33 -11.50 -26.60
C TYR A 302 17.53 -12.30 -27.11
N PHE A 303 17.35 -13.06 -28.21
CA PHE A 303 18.33 -14.03 -28.67
C PHE A 303 19.54 -13.38 -29.33
N VAL A 304 19.30 -12.46 -30.27
CA VAL A 304 20.30 -11.65 -30.95
C VAL A 304 19.65 -10.30 -31.27
N ASN A 305 20.33 -9.20 -30.94
CA ASN A 305 19.90 -7.88 -31.39
C ASN A 305 20.47 -7.63 -32.80
N TRP A 306 19.71 -8.05 -33.82
CA TRP A 306 20.14 -7.95 -35.21
C TRP A 306 20.46 -6.52 -35.64
N SER A 307 19.67 -5.53 -35.22
CA SER A 307 19.93 -4.14 -35.57
C SER A 307 21.29 -3.67 -35.06
N LYS A 308 21.66 -4.05 -33.83
CA LYS A 308 22.98 -3.73 -33.26
C LYS A 308 24.11 -4.46 -33.99
N VAL A 309 23.92 -5.76 -34.25
CA VAL A 309 24.91 -6.59 -34.98
C VAL A 309 25.18 -5.99 -36.35
N PHE A 310 24.14 -5.69 -37.14
CA PHE A 310 24.30 -5.12 -38.47
C PHE A 310 24.90 -3.71 -38.44
N SER A 311 24.52 -2.86 -37.48
CA SER A 311 25.11 -1.52 -37.32
C SER A 311 26.62 -1.63 -37.08
N ASN A 312 27.04 -2.43 -36.11
CA ASN A 312 28.47 -2.60 -35.78
C ASN A 312 29.27 -3.20 -36.95
N SER A 313 28.71 -4.20 -37.63
CA SER A 313 29.36 -4.78 -38.81
C SER A 313 29.48 -3.78 -39.96
N SER A 314 28.46 -2.94 -40.18
CA SER A 314 28.48 -1.91 -41.23
C SER A 314 29.51 -0.81 -40.99
N GLU A 315 29.76 -0.42 -39.73
CA GLU A 315 30.77 0.57 -39.36
C GLU A 315 32.19 0.12 -39.75
N LEU A 316 32.46 -1.18 -39.75
CA LEU A 316 33.76 -1.77 -40.08
C LEU A 316 33.83 -2.33 -41.50
N GLU A 317 32.73 -2.35 -42.25
CA GLU A 317 32.61 -3.05 -43.53
C GLU A 317 33.66 -2.62 -44.56
N ILE A 318 33.88 -1.31 -44.71
CA ILE A 318 34.88 -0.76 -45.64
C ILE A 318 36.28 -1.23 -45.25
N VAL A 319 36.61 -1.17 -43.97
CA VAL A 319 37.92 -1.50 -43.43
C VAL A 319 38.21 -3.00 -43.56
N LEU A 320 37.21 -3.83 -43.26
CA LEU A 320 37.28 -5.28 -43.42
C LEU A 320 37.42 -5.70 -44.88
N ASN A 321 36.75 -5.00 -45.81
CA ASN A 321 36.91 -5.25 -47.24
C ASN A 321 38.31 -4.89 -47.74
N LYS A 322 38.96 -3.85 -47.20
CA LYS A 322 40.39 -3.59 -47.48
C LYS A 322 41.26 -4.76 -46.99
N LEU A 323 41.03 -5.23 -45.76
CA LEU A 323 41.77 -6.36 -45.19
C LEU A 323 41.54 -7.68 -45.94
N ASN A 324 40.41 -7.86 -46.64
CA ASN A 324 40.16 -9.03 -47.48
C ASN A 324 41.25 -9.23 -48.56
N TYR A 325 41.93 -8.15 -48.99
CA TYR A 325 43.09 -8.22 -49.89
C TYR A 325 44.19 -9.17 -49.39
N LEU A 326 44.35 -9.27 -48.08
CA LEU A 326 45.41 -10.05 -47.43
C LEU A 326 45.08 -11.56 -47.36
N LEU A 327 43.83 -11.95 -47.59
CA LEU A 327 43.40 -13.34 -47.50
C LEU A 327 44.08 -14.20 -48.56
N GLY A 328 44.72 -15.29 -48.13
CA GLY A 328 45.39 -16.26 -48.98
C GLY A 328 46.75 -15.83 -49.53
N LYS A 329 47.29 -14.68 -49.11
CA LYS A 329 48.62 -14.21 -49.52
C LYS A 329 49.72 -15.09 -48.93
N GLU A 330 50.75 -15.38 -49.73
CA GLU A 330 51.88 -16.21 -49.31
C GLU A 330 52.85 -15.43 -48.42
N ASN A 331 53.21 -14.19 -48.80
CA ASN A 331 54.00 -13.28 -47.96
C ASN A 331 53.10 -12.23 -47.28
N LEU A 332 52.40 -12.65 -46.22
CA LEU A 332 51.43 -11.80 -45.53
C LEU A 332 52.08 -10.53 -44.92
N LYS A 333 53.32 -10.61 -44.43
CA LYS A 333 54.01 -9.47 -43.80
C LYS A 333 54.24 -8.34 -44.79
N GLU A 334 54.82 -8.65 -45.93
CA GLU A 334 55.09 -7.65 -46.97
C GLU A 334 53.81 -7.03 -47.53
N GLU A 335 52.78 -7.86 -47.78
CA GLU A 335 51.49 -7.41 -48.29
C GLU A 335 50.72 -6.58 -47.26
N PHE A 336 50.79 -6.93 -45.97
CA PHE A 336 50.23 -6.13 -44.88
C PHE A 336 50.90 -4.76 -44.79
N THR A 337 52.24 -4.70 -44.83
CA THR A 337 52.98 -3.44 -44.81
C THR A 337 52.60 -2.55 -46.00
N LYS A 338 52.46 -3.14 -47.19
CA LYS A 338 52.02 -2.42 -48.40
C LYS A 338 50.60 -1.86 -48.26
N LEU A 339 49.66 -2.66 -47.74
CA LEU A 339 48.28 -2.24 -47.53
C LEU A 339 48.19 -1.14 -46.44
N TYR A 340 48.89 -1.30 -45.32
CA TYR A 340 48.92 -0.32 -44.23
C TYR A 340 49.45 1.03 -44.69
N ASN A 341 50.54 1.06 -45.46
CA ASN A 341 51.13 2.32 -45.92
C ASN A 341 50.18 3.16 -46.80
N THR A 342 49.21 2.53 -47.45
CA THR A 342 48.18 3.21 -48.26
C THR A 342 46.86 3.39 -47.52
N ASN A 343 46.59 2.57 -46.51
CA ASN A 343 45.34 2.53 -45.75
C ASN A 343 45.62 2.28 -44.27
N PRO A 344 46.13 3.27 -43.51
CA PRO A 344 46.48 3.06 -42.10
C PRO A 344 45.26 2.79 -41.21
N ASP A 345 44.05 3.14 -41.67
CA ASP A 345 42.78 2.88 -40.98
C ASP A 345 42.46 1.38 -40.81
N ILE A 346 43.12 0.49 -41.56
CA ILE A 346 42.92 -0.96 -41.48
C ILE A 346 43.15 -1.54 -40.09
N VAL A 347 43.98 -0.89 -39.28
CA VAL A 347 44.30 -1.38 -37.93
C VAL A 347 43.12 -1.30 -36.97
N GLY A 348 42.18 -0.37 -37.21
CA GLY A 348 40.98 -0.20 -36.38
C GLY A 348 40.06 -1.42 -36.37
N ALA A 349 40.16 -2.29 -37.39
CA ALA A 349 39.39 -3.52 -37.45
C ALA A 349 40.09 -4.74 -36.82
N LEU A 350 41.35 -4.62 -36.40
CA LEU A 350 42.09 -5.78 -35.85
C LEU A 350 41.54 -6.29 -34.51
N PRO A 351 41.15 -5.42 -33.53
CA PRO A 351 40.62 -5.90 -32.26
C PRO A 351 39.34 -6.73 -32.41
N VAL A 352 38.44 -6.36 -33.33
CA VAL A 352 37.16 -7.07 -33.51
C VAL A 352 37.39 -8.49 -34.03
N LEU A 353 38.50 -8.76 -34.75
CA LEU A 353 38.83 -10.11 -35.20
C LEU A 353 39.16 -11.06 -34.03
N LEU A 354 39.45 -10.52 -32.85
CA LEU A 354 39.64 -11.25 -31.60
C LEU A 354 38.42 -11.20 -30.68
N ALA A 355 37.28 -10.71 -31.18
CA ALA A 355 36.09 -10.42 -30.39
C ALA A 355 36.33 -9.38 -29.27
N VAL A 356 37.15 -8.36 -29.56
CA VAL A 356 37.45 -7.26 -28.63
C VAL A 356 36.97 -5.93 -29.22
N ARG A 357 36.40 -5.05 -28.37
CA ARG A 357 35.83 -3.75 -28.77
C ARG A 357 36.64 -2.55 -28.28
N GLU A 358 37.68 -2.79 -27.52
CA GLU A 358 38.57 -1.76 -27.01
C GLU A 358 39.53 -1.33 -28.12
N ASN A 359 39.67 -0.03 -28.32
CA ASN A 359 40.61 0.53 -29.30
C ASN A 359 42.04 0.60 -28.76
N THR A 360 42.24 0.34 -27.47
CA THR A 360 43.56 0.32 -26.83
C THR A 360 43.68 -0.96 -26.03
N LEU A 361 44.67 -1.79 -26.34
CA LEU A 361 44.89 -3.07 -25.67
C LEU A 361 46.22 -3.07 -24.94
N GLU A 362 46.19 -3.45 -23.67
CA GLU A 362 47.38 -3.76 -22.88
C GLU A 362 47.66 -5.27 -22.97
N VAL A 363 48.82 -5.64 -23.51
CA VAL A 363 49.25 -7.03 -23.63
C VAL A 363 50.46 -7.24 -22.72
N PHE A 364 50.29 -8.11 -21.73
CA PHE A 364 51.38 -8.51 -20.85
C PHE A 364 52.21 -9.63 -21.47
N ASP A 365 53.49 -9.36 -21.72
CA ASP A 365 54.44 -10.34 -22.21
C ASP A 365 55.06 -11.12 -21.04
N LYS A 366 54.88 -12.44 -21.05
CA LYS A 366 55.32 -13.31 -19.95
C LYS A 366 56.83 -13.54 -19.91
N GLU A 367 57.52 -13.36 -21.04
CA GLU A 367 58.97 -13.56 -21.16
C GLU A 367 59.71 -12.29 -20.71
N THR A 368 59.30 -11.14 -21.22
CA THR A 368 59.92 -9.85 -20.85
C THR A 368 59.38 -9.27 -19.54
N LYS A 369 58.24 -9.77 -19.05
CA LYS A 369 57.51 -9.31 -17.86
C LYS A 369 57.06 -7.85 -17.91
N ASN A 370 56.93 -7.29 -19.11
CA ASN A 370 56.46 -5.93 -19.33
C ASN A 370 55.10 -5.94 -20.05
N SER A 371 54.32 -4.89 -19.84
CA SER A 371 53.10 -4.62 -20.61
C SER A 371 53.43 -3.76 -21.82
N GLU A 372 52.91 -4.13 -22.97
CA GLU A 372 52.93 -3.32 -24.18
C GLU A 372 51.51 -2.83 -24.49
N PHE A 373 51.40 -1.57 -24.90
CA PHE A 373 50.15 -0.96 -25.31
C PHE A 373 50.08 -0.90 -26.84
N PHE A 374 48.94 -1.31 -27.39
CA PHE A 374 48.60 -1.18 -28.80
C PHE A 374 47.40 -0.27 -28.95
N ASP A 375 47.54 0.81 -29.73
CA ASP A 375 46.46 1.76 -30.03
C ASP A 375 45.97 1.57 -31.47
N PHE A 376 44.70 1.21 -31.61
CA PHE A 376 44.01 0.96 -32.87
C PHE A 376 43.10 2.14 -33.29
N SER A 377 43.11 3.25 -32.54
CA SER A 377 42.39 4.49 -32.89
C SER A 377 43.06 5.31 -34.01
N GLY A 378 44.29 4.93 -34.40
CA GLY A 378 45.04 5.55 -35.49
C GLY A 378 46.07 6.61 -35.05
N GLN A 379 46.30 6.79 -33.75
CA GLN A 379 47.35 7.69 -33.25
C GLN A 379 48.76 7.07 -33.32
N GLU A 380 48.84 5.75 -33.17
CA GLU A 380 50.07 4.99 -33.24
C GLU A 380 50.47 4.69 -34.70
N LYS A 381 51.77 4.72 -34.98
CA LYS A 381 52.33 4.58 -36.33
C LYS A 381 53.38 3.49 -36.38
N GLY A 382 53.32 2.67 -37.43
CA GLY A 382 54.33 1.67 -37.74
C GLY A 382 53.72 0.32 -38.09
N ALA A 383 53.80 -0.06 -39.37
CA ALA A 383 53.27 -1.34 -39.86
C ALA A 383 53.86 -2.54 -39.11
N GLU A 384 55.13 -2.48 -38.72
CA GLU A 384 55.82 -3.58 -38.03
C GLU A 384 55.19 -3.92 -36.69
N LYS A 385 54.86 -2.91 -35.88
CA LYS A 385 54.23 -3.11 -34.57
C LYS A 385 52.86 -3.76 -34.69
N TYR A 386 52.04 -3.30 -35.63
CA TYR A 386 50.74 -3.93 -35.87
C TYR A 386 50.87 -5.33 -36.44
N PHE A 387 51.86 -5.59 -37.31
CA PHE A 387 52.09 -6.95 -37.81
C PHE A 387 52.56 -7.89 -36.71
N GLU A 388 53.41 -7.42 -35.79
CA GLU A 388 53.80 -8.17 -34.59
C GLU A 388 52.58 -8.54 -33.74
N PHE A 389 51.63 -7.61 -33.56
CA PHE A 389 50.34 -7.91 -32.94
C PHE A 389 49.56 -8.99 -33.69
N LEU A 390 49.45 -8.91 -35.03
CA LEU A 390 48.78 -9.95 -35.83
C LEU A 390 49.42 -11.33 -35.64
N ASP A 391 50.75 -11.40 -35.60
CA ASP A 391 51.48 -12.67 -35.49
C ASP A 391 51.35 -13.26 -34.08
N LYS A 392 51.67 -12.46 -33.05
CA LYS A 392 51.62 -12.92 -31.65
C LYS A 392 50.21 -13.23 -31.15
N SER A 393 49.18 -12.54 -31.66
CA SER A 393 47.78 -12.87 -31.33
C SER A 393 47.26 -14.12 -32.05
N GLY A 394 48.00 -14.63 -33.04
CA GLY A 394 47.60 -15.75 -33.88
C GLY A 394 46.65 -15.36 -35.03
N LEU A 395 46.33 -14.08 -35.21
CA LEU A 395 45.48 -13.59 -36.30
C LEU A 395 46.05 -13.93 -37.68
N VAL A 396 47.37 -14.02 -37.85
CA VAL A 396 48.01 -14.45 -39.11
C VAL A 396 47.36 -15.72 -39.68
N ARG A 397 46.96 -16.68 -38.82
CA ARG A 397 46.33 -17.93 -39.23
C ARG A 397 44.96 -17.74 -39.89
N LEU A 398 44.22 -16.69 -39.51
CA LEU A 398 42.94 -16.35 -40.14
C LEU A 398 43.12 -15.93 -41.61
N PHE A 399 44.24 -15.28 -41.94
CA PHE A 399 44.52 -14.78 -43.28
C PHE A 399 45.14 -15.82 -44.24
N GLN A 400 45.50 -17.01 -43.77
CA GLN A 400 46.12 -18.05 -44.61
C GLN A 400 45.11 -18.67 -45.60
N LYS A 401 45.60 -19.34 -46.66
CA LYS A 401 44.74 -19.96 -47.72
C LYS A 401 43.68 -20.93 -47.19
N GLY A 402 43.88 -21.54 -46.03
CA GLY A 402 42.92 -22.44 -45.36
C GLY A 402 42.06 -21.77 -44.27
N GLY A 403 42.24 -20.46 -44.06
CA GLY A 403 41.53 -19.67 -43.06
C GLY A 403 40.16 -19.18 -43.56
N ILE A 404 39.81 -17.95 -43.18
CA ILE A 404 38.53 -17.34 -43.57
C ILE A 404 38.58 -16.80 -45.00
N LYS A 405 37.43 -16.78 -45.67
CA LYS A 405 37.32 -16.31 -47.07
C LYS A 405 36.76 -14.89 -47.19
N ASN A 406 36.13 -14.39 -46.13
CA ASN A 406 35.58 -13.05 -46.06
C ASN A 406 35.56 -12.58 -44.61
N LEU A 407 36.29 -11.51 -44.32
CA LEU A 407 36.37 -10.89 -42.99
C LEU A 407 35.07 -10.22 -42.57
N VAL A 408 34.27 -9.72 -43.52
CA VAL A 408 32.95 -9.12 -43.23
C VAL A 408 32.01 -10.19 -42.67
N ASP A 409 31.92 -11.35 -43.33
CA ASP A 409 31.09 -12.47 -42.87
C ASP A 409 31.60 -13.05 -41.54
N TYR A 410 32.93 -13.13 -41.38
CA TYR A 410 33.55 -13.54 -40.12
C TYR A 410 33.17 -12.61 -38.96
N VAL A 411 33.36 -11.29 -39.14
CA VAL A 411 33.03 -10.30 -38.11
C VAL A 411 31.55 -10.23 -37.82
N LEU A 412 30.67 -10.43 -38.81
CA LEU A 412 29.24 -10.57 -38.57
C LEU A 412 28.97 -11.73 -37.59
N GLY A 413 29.62 -12.88 -37.78
CA GLY A 413 29.56 -14.01 -36.84
C GLY A 413 30.14 -13.68 -35.46
N VAL A 414 31.25 -12.96 -35.39
CA VAL A 414 31.86 -12.50 -34.12
C VAL A 414 30.90 -11.58 -33.37
N GLU A 415 30.27 -10.62 -34.05
CA GLU A 415 29.30 -9.69 -33.47
C GLU A 415 28.07 -10.42 -32.94
N VAL A 416 27.55 -11.43 -33.65
CA VAL A 416 26.50 -12.33 -33.13
C VAL A 416 26.98 -13.05 -31.85
N GLY A 417 28.22 -13.55 -31.84
CA GLY A 417 28.83 -14.19 -30.68
C GLY A 417 28.89 -13.27 -29.47
N LEU A 418 29.43 -12.05 -29.65
CA LEU A 418 29.53 -11.01 -28.63
C LEU A 418 28.17 -10.59 -28.09
N ASP A 419 27.20 -10.36 -28.98
CA ASP A 419 25.84 -10.00 -28.65
C ASP A 419 25.15 -11.10 -27.82
N SER A 420 25.33 -12.37 -28.23
CA SER A 420 24.77 -13.54 -27.55
C SER A 420 25.38 -13.78 -26.16
N ASN A 421 26.67 -13.43 -25.95
CA ASN A 421 27.32 -13.49 -24.65
C ASN A 421 26.76 -12.42 -23.69
N GLY A 422 26.43 -11.24 -24.23
CA GLY A 422 25.78 -10.14 -23.51
C GLY A 422 24.36 -10.41 -23.01
N ARG A 423 23.74 -11.53 -23.40
CA ARG A 423 22.35 -11.90 -23.01
C ARG A 423 22.10 -11.96 -21.51
N LYS A 424 23.12 -12.26 -20.70
CA LYS A 424 22.99 -12.36 -19.22
C LYS A 424 22.40 -11.10 -18.58
N ASN A 425 22.65 -9.93 -19.19
CA ASN A 425 22.17 -8.63 -18.70
C ASN A 425 20.81 -8.21 -19.31
N ARG A 426 20.31 -8.90 -20.34
CA ARG A 426 19.05 -8.54 -21.02
C ARG A 426 17.80 -8.93 -20.25
N GLY A 427 17.85 -10.00 -19.44
CA GLY A 427 16.68 -10.45 -18.69
C GLY A 427 16.13 -9.39 -17.72
N GLY A 428 17.02 -8.66 -17.04
CA GLY A 428 16.64 -7.54 -16.16
C GLY A 428 16.02 -6.39 -16.94
N SER A 429 16.70 -5.94 -18.00
CA SER A 429 16.20 -4.86 -18.87
C SER A 429 14.85 -5.21 -19.53
N LEU A 430 14.61 -6.48 -19.83
CA LEU A 430 13.36 -6.91 -20.45
C LEU A 430 12.18 -6.84 -19.48
N MET A 431 12.40 -7.22 -18.21
CA MET A 431 11.39 -7.08 -17.17
C MET A 431 11.04 -5.61 -16.95
N GLU A 432 12.05 -4.77 -16.81
CA GLU A 432 11.90 -3.32 -16.65
C GLU A 432 11.10 -2.73 -17.84
N LYS A 433 11.51 -3.00 -19.09
CA LYS A 433 10.78 -2.53 -20.27
C LYS A 433 9.32 -2.99 -20.29
N THR A 434 9.08 -4.26 -19.96
CA THR A 434 7.72 -4.83 -19.95
C THR A 434 6.84 -4.12 -18.92
N VAL A 435 7.33 -3.97 -17.69
CA VAL A 435 6.62 -3.23 -16.63
C VAL A 435 6.42 -1.77 -17.02
N GLY A 436 7.44 -1.14 -17.61
CA GLY A 436 7.39 0.25 -18.07
C GLY A 436 6.25 0.53 -19.03
N VAL A 437 5.94 -0.39 -19.96
CA VAL A 437 4.78 -0.27 -20.86
C VAL A 437 3.46 -0.23 -20.08
N PHE A 438 3.25 -1.18 -19.16
CA PHE A 438 2.04 -1.20 -18.32
C PHE A 438 1.88 0.08 -17.49
N LEU A 439 2.97 0.55 -16.88
CA LEU A 439 2.96 1.75 -16.06
C LEU A 439 2.69 3.01 -16.88
N ALA A 440 3.33 3.17 -18.04
CA ALA A 440 3.15 4.32 -18.91
C ALA A 440 1.71 4.42 -19.43
N ASP A 441 1.14 3.29 -19.87
CA ASP A 441 -0.25 3.23 -20.34
C ASP A 441 -1.24 3.57 -19.22
N PHE A 442 -1.04 3.00 -18.02
CA PHE A 442 -1.86 3.29 -16.86
C PHE A 442 -1.80 4.77 -16.45
N CYS A 443 -0.61 5.37 -16.43
CA CYS A 443 -0.44 6.78 -16.09
C CYS A 443 -1.13 7.70 -17.10
N LYS A 444 -1.01 7.39 -18.40
CA LYS A 444 -1.66 8.14 -19.48
C LYS A 444 -3.18 8.13 -19.33
N GLN A 445 -3.77 6.99 -18.98
CA GLN A 445 -5.22 6.86 -18.77
C GLN A 445 -5.72 7.65 -17.55
N ASN A 446 -4.92 7.75 -16.50
CA ASN A 446 -5.32 8.35 -15.22
C ASN A 446 -4.82 9.78 -15.01
N SER A 447 -4.10 10.35 -15.98
CA SER A 447 -3.45 11.66 -15.87
C SER A 447 -2.44 11.74 -14.71
N PHE A 448 -1.67 10.67 -14.51
CA PHE A 448 -0.58 10.63 -13.55
C PHE A 448 0.74 10.96 -14.23
N GLU A 449 1.69 11.48 -13.45
CA GLU A 449 3.04 11.75 -13.93
C GLU A 449 3.92 10.52 -13.75
N TYR A 450 4.70 10.20 -14.79
CA TYR A 450 5.56 9.03 -14.85
C TYR A 450 7.02 9.45 -15.03
N LEU A 451 7.93 8.72 -14.38
CA LEU A 451 9.38 8.91 -14.50
C LEU A 451 10.09 7.55 -14.47
N PRO A 452 10.71 7.09 -15.57
CA PRO A 452 11.62 5.95 -15.56
C PRO A 452 12.99 6.34 -14.99
N GLN A 453 13.73 5.38 -14.44
CA GLN A 453 15.07 5.57 -13.86
C GLN A 453 15.11 6.75 -12.88
N ALA A 454 14.23 6.66 -11.88
CA ALA A 454 13.90 7.73 -10.96
C ALA A 454 14.92 7.79 -9.81
N ARG A 455 15.85 8.74 -9.89
CA ARG A 455 16.78 9.09 -8.81
C ARG A 455 16.11 10.08 -7.84
N ALA A 456 16.53 10.06 -6.58
CA ALA A 456 16.04 11.02 -5.58
C ALA A 456 16.21 12.49 -6.03
N SER A 457 17.33 12.81 -6.69
CA SER A 457 17.60 14.15 -7.24
C SER A 457 16.62 14.55 -8.36
N THR A 458 16.29 13.62 -9.27
CA THR A 458 15.35 13.90 -10.36
C THR A 458 13.90 13.98 -9.87
N ILE A 459 13.53 13.15 -8.89
CA ILE A 459 12.23 13.21 -8.21
C ILE A 459 12.08 14.57 -7.49
N LYS A 460 13.10 15.01 -6.76
CA LYS A 460 13.10 16.29 -6.06
C LYS A 460 12.99 17.46 -7.03
N ALA A 461 13.76 17.45 -8.13
CA ALA A 461 13.70 18.49 -9.14
C ALA A 461 12.32 18.58 -9.83
N LYS A 462 11.68 17.42 -10.09
CA LYS A 462 10.42 17.37 -10.83
C LYS A 462 9.19 17.60 -9.96
N TRP A 463 9.14 17.01 -8.76
CA TRP A 463 7.94 16.98 -7.91
C TRP A 463 8.16 17.52 -6.50
N SER A 464 9.35 18.04 -6.18
CA SER A 464 9.69 18.57 -4.85
C SER A 464 9.55 17.56 -3.70
N PHE A 465 9.61 16.26 -4.01
CA PHE A 465 9.68 15.19 -3.01
C PHE A 465 11.13 14.93 -2.59
N ASP A 466 11.41 14.96 -1.29
CA ASP A 466 12.73 14.65 -0.73
C ASP A 466 12.76 13.17 -0.31
N VAL A 467 13.23 12.30 -1.22
CA VAL A 467 13.34 10.86 -0.96
C VAL A 467 14.66 10.56 -0.29
N LYS A 468 14.63 10.19 0.99
CA LYS A 468 15.82 9.83 1.77
C LYS A 468 15.99 8.31 1.74
N VAL A 469 17.15 7.85 1.27
CA VAL A 469 17.51 6.43 1.23
C VAL A 469 18.95 6.29 1.72
N ASP A 470 19.24 5.18 2.41
CA ASP A 470 20.48 4.97 3.16
C ASP A 470 21.73 4.73 2.28
N LYS A 471 21.56 4.72 0.95
CA LYS A 471 22.64 4.52 -0.03
C LYS A 471 22.72 5.72 -0.98
N SER A 472 23.94 6.19 -1.24
CA SER A 472 24.21 7.22 -2.25
C SER A 472 23.55 6.86 -3.59
N GLU A 473 22.64 7.74 -4.04
CA GLU A 473 21.96 7.74 -5.34
C GLU A 473 21.31 6.42 -5.82
N ARG A 474 20.50 5.75 -4.98
CA ARG A 474 19.60 4.69 -5.50
C ARG A 474 18.75 5.26 -6.65
N SER A 475 18.80 4.60 -7.80
CA SER A 475 17.89 4.81 -8.93
C SER A 475 16.80 3.76 -8.85
N PHE A 476 15.56 4.18 -8.63
CA PHE A 476 14.41 3.30 -8.74
C PHE A 476 14.07 3.08 -10.22
N ASP A 477 13.59 1.89 -10.59
CA ASP A 477 13.22 1.62 -11.97
C ASP A 477 12.13 2.60 -12.46
N PHE A 478 11.13 2.89 -11.60
CA PHE A 478 10.08 3.85 -11.92
C PHE A 478 9.61 4.65 -10.70
N ALA A 479 9.11 5.84 -10.98
CA ALA A 479 8.31 6.62 -10.05
C ALA A 479 7.02 7.10 -10.72
N ILE A 480 5.92 7.02 -10.00
CA ILE A 480 4.62 7.56 -10.42
C ILE A 480 4.12 8.54 -9.36
N TYR A 481 3.71 9.70 -9.83
CA TYR A 481 3.18 10.76 -9.00
C TYR A 481 1.75 11.10 -9.41
N ASN A 482 0.85 11.16 -8.43
CA ASN A 482 -0.52 11.62 -8.61
C ASN A 482 -0.64 13.08 -8.12
N PRO A 483 -0.79 14.06 -9.04
CA PRO A 483 -0.89 15.47 -8.67
C PRO A 483 -2.15 15.82 -7.85
N LYS A 484 -3.20 15.01 -7.92
CA LYS A 484 -4.48 15.30 -7.24
C LYS A 484 -4.46 14.97 -5.75
N THR A 485 -3.73 13.91 -5.39
CA THR A 485 -3.64 13.41 -4.01
C THR A 485 -2.30 13.71 -3.37
N ASN A 486 -1.35 14.26 -4.15
CA ASN A 486 0.03 14.49 -3.75
C ASN A 486 0.69 13.21 -3.24
N LYS A 487 0.48 12.10 -3.96
CA LYS A 487 1.02 10.78 -3.61
C LYS A 487 2.08 10.33 -4.59
N LEU A 488 3.23 9.93 -4.03
CA LEU A 488 4.37 9.38 -4.75
C LEU A 488 4.45 7.88 -4.48
N LYS A 489 4.60 7.10 -5.55
CA LYS A 489 4.81 5.67 -5.51
C LYS A 489 6.08 5.31 -6.27
N LEU A 490 6.96 4.52 -5.65
CA LEU A 490 8.24 4.08 -6.22
C LEU A 490 8.21 2.59 -6.52
N PHE A 491 8.79 2.21 -7.66
CA PHE A 491 8.69 0.86 -8.20
C PHE A 491 10.07 0.25 -8.45
N GLU A 492 10.18 -1.05 -8.17
CA GLU A 492 11.31 -1.90 -8.54
C GLU A 492 10.79 -3.14 -9.26
N ALA A 493 11.47 -3.58 -10.32
CA ALA A 493 11.06 -4.68 -11.18
C ALA A 493 12.20 -5.70 -11.35
N ASN A 494 11.92 -6.99 -11.12
CA ASN A 494 12.91 -8.04 -11.38
C ASN A 494 12.29 -9.37 -11.85
N PHE A 495 13.08 -10.13 -12.61
CA PHE A 495 12.71 -11.43 -13.14
C PHE A 495 13.80 -12.47 -12.85
N TYR A 496 13.43 -13.56 -12.19
CA TYR A 496 14.38 -14.63 -11.83
C TYR A 496 13.94 -15.97 -12.40
N ASN A 497 14.66 -16.47 -13.41
CA ASN A 497 14.42 -17.81 -13.95
C ASN A 497 15.23 -18.92 -13.25
N GLY A 498 16.34 -18.54 -12.61
CA GLY A 498 17.18 -19.43 -11.81
C GLY A 498 17.05 -19.12 -10.33
N GLY A 499 17.26 -20.14 -9.48
CA GLY A 499 17.34 -19.96 -8.03
C GLY A 499 18.69 -19.40 -7.57
N GLY A 500 18.85 -19.20 -6.26
CA GLY A 500 20.14 -18.86 -5.66
C GLY A 500 20.03 -17.99 -4.40
N SER A 501 21.19 -17.69 -3.80
CA SER A 501 21.28 -16.82 -2.62
C SER A 501 20.83 -15.38 -2.89
N LYS A 502 21.04 -14.88 -4.12
CA LYS A 502 20.65 -13.53 -4.55
C LYS A 502 19.16 -13.23 -4.29
N LEU A 503 18.27 -14.18 -4.53
CA LEU A 503 16.83 -14.00 -4.30
C LEU A 503 16.53 -13.71 -2.82
N LYS A 504 17.24 -14.37 -1.90
CA LYS A 504 17.09 -14.16 -0.46
C LYS A 504 17.58 -12.78 -0.04
N THR A 505 18.72 -12.34 -0.60
CA THR A 505 19.27 -11.00 -0.36
C THR A 505 18.30 -9.91 -0.81
N VAL A 506 17.68 -10.07 -1.99
CA VAL A 506 16.71 -9.11 -2.53
C VAL A 506 15.48 -8.98 -1.62
N CYS A 507 14.95 -10.10 -1.11
CA CYS A 507 13.86 -10.07 -0.12
C CYS A 507 14.21 -9.21 1.10
N GLY A 508 15.40 -9.41 1.69
CA GLY A 508 15.85 -8.63 2.84
C GLY A 508 16.03 -7.15 2.51
N GLU A 509 16.68 -6.84 1.40
CA GLU A 509 16.90 -5.47 0.94
C GLU A 509 15.58 -4.72 0.69
N PHE A 510 14.64 -5.35 0.00
CA PHE A 510 13.37 -4.71 -0.36
C PHE A 510 12.40 -4.64 0.82
N ARG A 511 12.59 -5.48 1.84
CA ARG A 511 11.88 -5.34 3.11
C ARG A 511 12.32 -4.08 3.86
N SER A 512 13.63 -3.87 4.02
CA SER A 512 14.17 -2.66 4.65
C SER A 512 13.79 -1.40 3.88
N LEU A 513 13.93 -1.44 2.55
CA LEU A 513 13.57 -0.31 1.68
C LEU A 513 12.08 0.06 1.79
N TYR A 514 11.20 -0.94 1.91
CA TYR A 514 9.78 -0.71 2.12
C TYR A 514 9.51 0.04 3.43
N ASP A 515 10.15 -0.35 4.54
CA ASP A 515 9.98 0.30 5.84
C ASP A 515 10.50 1.75 5.82
N GLU A 516 11.66 1.98 5.18
CA GLU A 516 12.26 3.31 5.02
C GLU A 516 11.37 4.28 4.24
N LEU A 517 10.81 3.82 3.11
CA LEU A 517 9.94 4.65 2.27
C LEU A 517 8.57 4.88 2.91
N ARG A 518 8.03 3.86 3.57
CA ARG A 518 6.74 3.98 4.28
C ARG A 518 6.82 4.99 5.43
N ALA A 519 7.94 5.05 6.15
CA ALA A 519 8.17 6.06 7.18
C ALA A 519 8.14 7.51 6.62
N GLN A 520 8.37 7.67 5.32
CA GLN A 520 8.31 8.93 4.58
C GLN A 520 6.97 9.15 3.86
N ASN A 521 5.96 8.31 4.12
CA ASN A 521 4.65 8.35 3.48
C ASN A 521 4.70 8.13 1.94
N ILE A 522 5.74 7.42 1.47
CA ILE A 522 5.95 7.00 0.09
C ILE A 522 5.67 5.51 -0.02
N ASP A 523 4.87 5.11 -1.00
CA ASP A 523 4.56 3.70 -1.18
C ASP A 523 5.61 3.03 -2.08
N PHE A 524 6.11 1.89 -1.62
CA PHE A 524 7.03 1.06 -2.38
C PHE A 524 6.31 -0.14 -2.98
N ILE A 525 6.42 -0.31 -4.30
CA ILE A 525 5.78 -1.38 -5.06
C ILE A 525 6.85 -2.22 -5.73
N TRP A 526 6.84 -3.51 -5.40
CA TRP A 526 7.79 -4.45 -5.96
C TRP A 526 7.08 -5.37 -6.96
N ILE A 527 7.53 -5.34 -8.20
CA ILE A 527 7.01 -6.20 -9.27
C ILE A 527 8.05 -7.30 -9.53
N THR A 528 7.69 -8.54 -9.26
CA THR A 528 8.57 -9.69 -9.42
C THR A 528 7.91 -10.89 -10.07
N ASP A 529 8.67 -11.60 -10.90
CA ASP A 529 8.17 -12.77 -11.62
C ASP A 529 9.31 -13.78 -11.88
N GLY A 530 8.96 -14.94 -12.43
CA GLY A 530 9.91 -16.00 -12.81
C GLY A 530 9.90 -17.21 -11.87
N LEU A 531 10.11 -18.39 -12.44
CA LEU A 531 10.05 -19.67 -11.72
C LEU A 531 11.19 -19.87 -10.71
N GLY A 532 12.25 -19.08 -10.78
CA GLY A 532 13.37 -19.11 -9.83
C GLY A 532 12.93 -18.91 -8.39
N TRP A 533 11.86 -18.12 -8.16
CA TRP A 533 11.27 -17.90 -6.84
C TRP A 533 10.76 -19.16 -6.15
N ARG A 534 10.48 -20.24 -6.89
CA ARG A 534 10.11 -21.53 -6.28
C ARG A 534 11.22 -22.05 -5.34
N THR A 535 12.47 -21.71 -5.61
CA THR A 535 13.62 -22.08 -4.76
C THR A 535 13.78 -21.21 -3.51
N ALA A 536 13.14 -20.03 -3.49
CA ALA A 536 13.17 -19.06 -2.41
C ALA A 536 11.75 -18.69 -1.93
N LYS A 537 10.81 -19.65 -2.01
CA LYS A 537 9.39 -19.42 -1.73
C LYS A 537 9.15 -18.85 -0.32
N ARG A 538 9.79 -19.41 0.71
CA ARG A 538 9.61 -18.97 2.11
C ARG A 538 10.08 -17.52 2.34
N PRO A 539 11.32 -17.12 1.98
CA PRO A 539 11.74 -15.71 2.06
C PRO A 539 10.81 -14.76 1.29
N LEU A 540 10.33 -15.18 0.11
CA LEU A 540 9.38 -14.39 -0.65
C LEU A 540 8.04 -14.28 0.07
N GLU A 541 7.53 -15.35 0.68
CA GLU A 541 6.27 -15.34 1.44
C GLU A 541 6.35 -14.43 2.67
N GLU A 542 7.47 -14.48 3.40
CA GLU A 542 7.72 -13.60 4.54
C GLU A 542 7.72 -12.13 4.11
N THR A 543 8.41 -11.81 3.02
CA THR A 543 8.44 -10.45 2.44
C THR A 543 7.08 -10.07 1.86
N TYR A 544 6.39 -11.02 1.22
CA TYR A 544 5.04 -10.86 0.70
C TYR A 544 4.07 -10.52 1.81
N ASN A 545 4.14 -11.18 2.96
CA ASN A 545 3.25 -10.87 4.08
C ASN A 545 3.58 -9.52 4.71
N HIS A 546 4.86 -9.14 4.72
CA HIS A 546 5.36 -7.89 5.26
C HIS A 546 5.05 -6.66 4.40
N ASN A 547 5.57 -6.60 3.18
CA ASN A 547 5.45 -5.45 2.28
C ASN A 547 4.05 -5.43 1.66
N GLU A 548 3.42 -4.26 1.61
CA GLU A 548 2.02 -4.13 1.21
C GLU A 548 1.77 -4.43 -0.28
N TYR A 549 2.68 -3.99 -1.15
CA TYR A 549 2.51 -4.06 -2.60
C TYR A 549 3.59 -4.91 -3.26
N ILE A 550 3.30 -6.20 -3.45
CA ILE A 550 4.13 -7.12 -4.24
C ILE A 550 3.26 -7.79 -5.30
N PHE A 551 3.63 -7.63 -6.56
CA PHE A 551 2.85 -8.08 -7.71
C PHE A 551 3.72 -8.82 -8.72
N ASN A 552 3.09 -9.56 -9.64
CA ASN A 552 3.75 -10.15 -10.80
C ASN A 552 3.15 -9.62 -12.10
N LEU A 553 3.66 -10.07 -13.25
CA LEU A 553 3.17 -9.59 -14.54
C LEU A 553 1.71 -9.99 -14.78
N LYS A 554 1.27 -11.15 -14.30
CA LYS A 554 -0.12 -11.58 -14.44
C LYS A 554 -1.08 -10.63 -13.72
N MET A 555 -0.70 -10.14 -12.55
CA MET A 555 -1.50 -9.17 -11.79
C MET A 555 -1.57 -7.81 -12.49
N LEU A 556 -0.49 -7.37 -13.14
CA LEU A 556 -0.51 -6.16 -13.98
C LEU A 556 -1.46 -6.32 -15.17
N GLU A 557 -1.40 -7.47 -15.86
CA GLU A 557 -2.31 -7.80 -16.98
C GLU A 557 -3.79 -7.78 -16.55
N THR A 558 -4.08 -8.16 -15.31
CA THR A 558 -5.46 -8.13 -14.76
C THR A 558 -5.84 -6.78 -14.15
N GLY A 559 -4.99 -5.76 -14.27
CA GLY A 559 -5.34 -4.39 -13.89
C GLY A 559 -5.14 -4.04 -12.41
N ILE A 560 -4.27 -4.76 -11.68
CA ILE A 560 -4.05 -4.55 -10.23
C ILE A 560 -3.70 -3.11 -9.85
N LEU A 561 -3.10 -2.33 -10.77
CA LEU A 561 -2.76 -0.93 -10.54
C LEU A 561 -4.00 -0.08 -10.24
N SER A 562 -5.16 -0.42 -10.81
CA SER A 562 -6.43 0.29 -10.57
C SER A 562 -7.00 0.03 -9.17
N GLU A 563 -6.54 -1.02 -8.50
CA GLU A 563 -6.96 -1.37 -7.14
C GLU A 563 -6.12 -0.66 -6.06
N LEU A 564 -5.00 -0.04 -6.44
CA LEU A 564 -4.16 0.72 -5.52
C LEU A 564 -4.82 2.05 -5.16
N VAL A 565 -4.56 2.53 -3.94
CA VAL A 565 -4.88 3.91 -3.55
C VAL A 565 -3.85 4.85 -4.16
N TRP A 566 -4.28 5.69 -5.10
CA TRP A 566 -3.45 6.67 -5.80
C TRP A 566 -3.66 8.08 -5.33
#